data_AF-A0A1Z8AK02-F1
#
_entry.id   AF-A0A1Z8AK02-F1
#
_cell.length_a   1.000
_cell.length_b   1.000
_cell.length_c   1.000
_cell.angle_alpha   90.00
_cell.angle_beta   90.00
_cell.angle_gamma   90.00
#
_symmetry.space_group_name_H-M   'P 1'
#
loop_
_entity.id
_entity.type
_entity.pdbx_description
1 polymer ?
#
loop_
_entity_poly.entity_id
_entity_poly.type
_entity_poly.pdbx_seq_one_letter_code
_entity_poly.pdbx_strand_id
1 'polypeptide(L)'
;MSEKLAVLKDKLEDRHHVFMVYKSQVNKDLERSGFNAIEINEPQVFLDELISLLNEAMEDSDPKLQQLYYLADVQEKNLEHGIILGFLMREWSKIQFRLRQ
;
A
#
# COMPACT_ATOMS: atom_id res chain seq x y z
N MET A 1 -7.31 -13.88 5.80
CA MET A 1 -7.07 -12.62 5.05
C MET A 1 -8.11 -11.61 5.54
N SER A 2 -7.71 -10.43 6.02
CA SER A 2 -8.64 -9.46 6.65
C SER A 2 -9.74 -9.03 5.68
N GLU A 3 -10.99 -8.95 6.12
CA GLU A 3 -12.16 -8.51 5.34
C GLU A 3 -11.93 -7.15 4.65
N LYS A 4 -11.15 -6.27 5.28
CA LYS A 4 -10.77 -4.96 4.72
C LYS A 4 -9.88 -5.05 3.49
N LEU A 5 -9.00 -6.05 3.44
CA LEU A 5 -8.13 -6.28 2.28
C LEU A 5 -8.94 -6.80 1.09
N ALA A 6 -9.93 -7.68 1.34
CA ALA A 6 -10.84 -8.14 0.30
C ALA A 6 -11.64 -6.98 -0.31
N VAL A 7 -12.19 -6.09 0.52
CA VAL A 7 -12.91 -4.88 0.06
C VAL A 7 -12.01 -3.94 -0.75
N LEU A 8 -10.73 -3.80 -0.39
CA LEU A 8 -9.77 -3.00 -1.16
C LEU A 8 -9.52 -3.63 -2.53
N LYS A 9 -9.30 -4.95 -2.57
CA LYS A 9 -9.10 -5.72 -3.81
C LYS A 9 -10.27 -5.51 -4.78
N ASP A 10 -11.50 -5.76 -4.33
CA ASP A 10 -12.71 -5.60 -5.15
C ASP A 10 -12.82 -4.20 -5.77
N LYS A 11 -12.46 -3.15 -5.03
CA LYS A 11 -12.53 -1.76 -5.51
C LYS A 11 -11.45 -1.40 -6.52
N LEU A 12 -10.25 -1.96 -6.37
CA LEU A 12 -9.16 -1.73 -7.31
C LEU A 12 -9.40 -2.50 -8.62
N GLU A 13 -10.05 -3.65 -8.54
CA GLU A 13 -10.48 -4.44 -9.71
C GLU A 13 -11.65 -3.79 -10.47
N ASP A 14 -12.65 -3.25 -9.76
CA ASP A 14 -13.84 -2.64 -10.37
C ASP A 14 -13.51 -1.43 -11.27
N ARG A 15 -12.46 -0.66 -10.93
CA ARG A 15 -12.13 0.59 -11.63
C ARG A 15 -10.65 0.73 -11.91
N HIS A 16 -10.25 0.37 -13.13
CA HIS A 16 -8.85 0.45 -13.56
C HIS A 16 -8.21 1.84 -13.36
N HIS A 17 -8.92 2.94 -13.63
CA HIS A 17 -8.43 4.29 -13.35
C HIS A 17 -8.09 4.50 -11.87
N VAL A 18 -8.95 4.00 -10.96
CA VAL A 18 -8.72 4.11 -9.50
C VAL A 18 -7.48 3.31 -9.10
N PHE A 19 -7.30 2.13 -9.68
CA PHE A 19 -6.09 1.35 -9.49
C PHE A 19 -4.83 2.08 -9.97
N MET A 20 -4.84 2.70 -11.15
CA MET A 20 -3.66 3.44 -11.64
C MET A 20 -3.28 4.61 -10.71
N VAL A 21 -4.27 5.30 -10.14
CA VAL A 21 -4.04 6.35 -9.13
C VAL A 21 -3.47 5.77 -7.84
N TYR A 22 -4.01 4.65 -7.37
CA TYR A 22 -3.52 3.92 -6.20
C TYR A 22 -2.06 3.48 -6.38
N LYS A 23 -1.77 2.77 -7.48
CA LYS A 23 -0.42 2.33 -7.88
C LYS A 23 0.55 3.49 -7.93
N SER A 24 0.20 4.60 -8.61
CA SER A 24 1.07 5.77 -8.69
C SER A 24 1.37 6.37 -7.31
N GLN A 25 0.38 6.39 -6.41
CA GLN A 25 0.58 6.88 -5.07
C GLN A 25 1.51 5.96 -4.25
N VAL A 26 1.28 4.64 -4.29
CA VAL A 26 2.11 3.65 -3.60
C VAL A 26 3.55 3.72 -4.10
N ASN A 27 3.76 3.69 -5.42
CA ASN A 27 5.11 3.70 -6.01
C ASN A 27 5.89 4.97 -5.64
N LYS A 28 5.22 6.13 -5.57
CA LYS A 28 5.87 7.37 -5.10
C LYS A 28 6.40 7.25 -3.67
N ASP A 29 5.63 6.62 -2.77
CA ASP A 29 6.06 6.46 -1.39
C ASP A 29 7.12 5.34 -1.25
N LEU A 30 7.05 4.28 -2.06
CA LEU A 30 8.10 3.26 -2.18
C LEU A 30 9.45 3.87 -2.62
N GLU A 31 9.45 4.61 -3.73
CA GLU A 31 10.67 5.24 -4.28
C GLU A 31 11.29 6.23 -3.30
N ARG A 32 10.46 7.02 -2.59
CA ARG A 32 10.93 7.96 -1.55
C ARG A 32 11.63 7.27 -0.38
N SER A 33 11.26 6.02 -0.11
CA SER A 33 11.89 5.18 0.90
C SER A 33 13.04 4.33 0.35
N GLY A 34 13.37 4.44 -0.95
CA GLY A 34 14.46 3.70 -1.57
C GLY A 34 14.11 2.27 -1.99
N PHE A 35 12.81 1.94 -2.11
CA PHE A 35 12.33 0.74 -2.80
C PHE A 35 12.15 0.99 -4.29
N ASN A 36 12.15 -0.09 -5.08
CA ASN A 36 11.80 -0.01 -6.50
C ASN A 36 10.28 0.11 -6.68
N ALA A 37 9.87 0.81 -7.74
CA ALA A 37 8.47 0.83 -8.15
C ALA A 37 8.01 -0.56 -8.62
N ILE A 38 6.76 -0.88 -8.32
CA ILE A 38 6.10 -2.10 -8.83
C ILE A 38 5.39 -1.75 -10.14
N GLU A 39 5.84 -2.32 -11.25
CA GLU A 39 5.35 -1.97 -12.60
C GLU A 39 4.14 -2.78 -13.08
N ILE A 40 3.64 -3.69 -12.25
CA ILE A 40 2.48 -4.53 -12.57
C ILE A 40 1.20 -3.71 -12.73
N ASN A 41 0.41 -4.02 -13.77
CA ASN A 41 -0.85 -3.35 -14.10
C ASN A 41 -2.11 -4.17 -13.75
N GLU A 42 -1.91 -5.34 -13.17
CA GLU A 42 -2.96 -6.21 -12.65
C GLU A 42 -3.14 -5.95 -11.15
N PRO A 43 -4.30 -5.48 -10.68
CA PRO A 43 -4.48 -5.05 -9.29
C PRO A 43 -4.12 -6.11 -8.25
N GLN A 44 -4.56 -7.35 -8.47
CA GLN A 44 -4.30 -8.44 -7.56
C GLN A 44 -2.82 -8.78 -7.47
N VAL A 45 -2.15 -8.90 -8.61
CA VAL A 45 -0.72 -9.23 -8.67
C VAL A 45 0.13 -8.09 -8.09
N PHE A 46 -0.25 -6.83 -8.34
CA PHE A 46 0.38 -5.66 -7.73
C PHE A 46 0.31 -5.69 -6.20
N LEU A 47 -0.87 -6.00 -5.64
CA LEU A 47 -1.05 -6.07 -4.19
C LEU A 47 -0.27 -7.21 -3.56
N ASP A 48 -0.21 -8.36 -4.24
CA ASP A 48 0.53 -9.52 -3.74
C ASP A 48 2.04 -9.25 -3.73
N GLU A 49 2.60 -8.63 -4.78
CA GLU A 49 4.00 -8.19 -4.79
C GLU A 49 4.30 -7.14 -3.72
N LEU A 50 3.40 -6.17 -3.53
CA LEU A 50 3.55 -5.17 -2.49
C LEU A 50 3.56 -5.78 -1.10
N ILE A 51 2.66 -6.73 -0.83
CA ILE A 51 2.62 -7.44 0.45
C ILE A 51 3.90 -8.27 0.64
N SER A 52 4.37 -8.96 -0.40
CA SER A 52 5.62 -9.73 -0.35
C SER A 52 6.81 -8.83 -0.02
N LEU A 53 6.97 -7.71 -0.74
CA LEU A 53 8.02 -6.73 -0.52
C LEU A 53 8.04 -6.22 0.92
N LEU A 54 6.87 -5.88 1.46
CA LEU A 54 6.77 -5.36 2.82
C LEU A 54 7.06 -6.43 3.88
N ASN A 55 6.67 -7.68 3.65
CA ASN A 55 7.00 -8.79 4.54
C ASN A 55 8.50 -9.09 4.55
N GLU A 56 9.14 -9.16 3.38
CA GLU A 56 10.60 -9.36 3.27
C GLU A 56 11.35 -8.24 3.99
N ALA A 57 10.97 -7.00 3.76
CA ALA A 57 11.55 -5.85 4.44
C ALA A 57 11.32 -5.87 5.98
N MET A 58 10.23 -6.49 6.45
CA MET A 58 9.99 -6.68 7.89
C MET A 58 10.91 -7.76 8.48
N GLU A 59 11.05 -8.89 7.80
CA GLU A 59 11.89 -10.00 8.24
C GLU A 59 13.36 -9.58 8.32
N ASP A 60 13.82 -8.81 7.33
CA ASP A 60 15.19 -8.27 7.28
C ASP A 60 15.41 -7.04 8.19
N SER A 61 14.36 -6.57 8.88
CA SER A 61 14.39 -5.32 9.67
C SER A 61 14.93 -4.14 8.85
N ASP A 62 14.54 -4.04 7.58
CA ASP A 62 15.05 -3.05 6.63
C ASP A 62 14.72 -1.62 7.10
N PRO A 63 15.71 -0.73 7.28
CA PRO A 63 15.46 0.67 7.65
C PRO A 63 14.58 1.43 6.65
N LYS A 64 14.56 1.04 5.37
CA LYS A 64 13.67 1.62 4.35
C LYS A 64 12.20 1.43 4.70
N LEU A 65 11.87 0.31 5.36
CA LEU A 65 10.52 0.02 5.79
C LEU A 65 10.08 0.99 6.89
N GLN A 66 10.96 1.30 7.84
CA GLN A 66 10.70 2.31 8.87
C GLN A 66 10.47 3.69 8.23
N GLN A 67 11.28 4.06 7.24
CA GLN A 67 11.10 5.30 6.48
C GLN A 67 9.75 5.30 5.73
N LEU A 68 9.36 4.19 5.11
CA LEU A 68 8.08 4.05 4.41
C LEU A 68 6.90 4.21 5.36
N TYR A 69 6.93 3.56 6.52
CA TYR A 69 5.89 3.68 7.53
C TYR A 69 5.84 5.07 8.16
N TYR A 70 6.99 5.74 8.32
CA TYR A 70 7.06 7.13 8.75
C TYR A 70 6.41 8.08 7.73
N LEU A 71 6.77 7.97 6.44
CA LEU A 71 6.13 8.75 5.36
C LEU A 71 4.64 8.44 5.23
N ALA A 72 4.27 7.22 5.59
CA ALA A 72 2.89 6.78 5.62
C ALA A 72 2.11 7.20 6.88
N ASP A 73 2.77 7.82 7.87
CA ASP A 73 2.20 8.17 9.18
C ASP A 73 1.48 6.95 9.82
N VAL A 74 2.12 5.78 9.75
CA VAL A 74 1.58 4.56 10.34
C VAL A 74 1.79 4.62 11.86
N GLN A 75 0.80 5.15 12.57
CA GLN A 75 0.80 5.25 14.03
C GLN A 75 0.45 3.93 14.73
N GLU A 76 0.74 3.80 16.04
CA GLU A 76 0.42 2.63 16.86
C GLU A 76 -1.05 2.17 16.77
N LYS A 77 -1.98 3.08 16.51
CA LYS A 77 -3.41 2.75 16.31
C LYS A 77 -3.64 1.82 15.09
N ASN A 78 -2.71 1.79 14.15
CA ASN A 78 -2.74 0.90 13.00
C ASN A 78 -2.15 -0.49 13.30
N LEU A 79 -1.48 -0.69 14.45
CA LEU A 79 -1.02 -2.01 14.89
C LEU A 79 -2.20 -2.97 15.12
N GLU A 80 -3.37 -2.46 15.52
CA GLU A 80 -4.61 -3.27 15.62
C GLU A 80 -4.98 -3.94 14.28
N HIS A 81 -4.57 -3.36 13.16
CA HIS A 81 -4.83 -3.87 11.82
C HIS A 81 -3.64 -4.66 11.23
N GLY A 82 -2.48 -4.64 11.89
CA GLY A 82 -1.21 -5.07 11.33
C GLY A 82 -0.60 -4.00 10.42
N ILE A 83 0.73 -3.85 10.48
CA ILE A 83 1.44 -2.70 9.89
C ILE A 83 1.25 -2.61 8.37
N ILE A 84 1.31 -3.74 7.66
CA ILE A 84 1.08 -3.82 6.21
C ILE A 84 -0.36 -3.41 5.84
N LEU A 85 -1.36 -3.92 6.55
CA LEU A 85 -2.76 -3.55 6.28
C LEU A 85 -3.02 -2.08 6.59
N GLY A 86 -2.40 -1.55 7.64
CA GLY A 86 -2.43 -0.12 7.97
C GLY A 86 -1.90 0.74 6.84
N PHE A 87 -0.74 0.37 6.27
CA PHE A 87 -0.17 1.04 5.10
C PHE A 87 -1.13 1.02 3.90
N LEU A 88 -1.64 -0.15 3.50
CA LEU A 88 -2.55 -0.28 2.35
C LEU A 88 -3.82 0.57 2.50
N MET A 89 -4.44 0.53 3.68
CA MET A 89 -5.68 1.27 3.95
C MET A 89 -5.47 2.79 3.99
N ARG A 90 -4.28 3.25 4.40
CA ARG A 90 -3.93 4.67 4.39
C ARG A 90 -3.74 5.18 2.96
N GLU A 91 -3.02 4.45 2.11
CA GLU A 91 -2.89 4.83 0.69
C GLU A 91 -4.24 4.87 0.00
N TRP A 92 -5.11 3.90 0.31
CA TRP A 92 -6.48 3.90 -0.15
C TRP A 92 -7.24 5.15 0.28
N SER A 93 -7.15 5.51 1.57
CA SER A 93 -7.81 6.71 2.10
C SER A 93 -7.35 7.99 1.38
N LYS A 94 -6.03 8.14 1.17
CA LYS A 94 -5.46 9.30 0.44
C LYS A 94 -6.00 9.45 -0.98
N ILE A 95 -6.20 8.36 -1.70
CA ILE A 95 -6.75 8.44 -3.05
C ILE A 95 -8.26 8.68 -3.02
N GLN A 96 -8.99 8.13 -2.05
CA GLN A 96 -10.42 8.42 -1.91
C GLN A 96 -10.70 9.90 -1.68
N PHE A 97 -9.87 10.58 -0.88
CA PHE A 97 -9.97 12.03 -0.72
C PHE A 97 -9.75 12.79 -2.04
N ARG A 98 -8.77 12.36 -2.86
CA ARG A 98 -8.47 12.98 -4.16
C ARG A 98 -9.52 12.71 -5.24
N LEU A 99 -10.14 11.54 -5.23
CA LEU A 99 -11.18 11.16 -6.21
C LEU A 99 -12.56 11.79 -5.91
N ARG A 100 -12.73 12.40 -4.72
CA ARG A 100 -13.96 13.09 -4.30
C ARG A 100 -13.89 14.61 -4.47
N GLN A 101 -12.72 15.15 -4.83
CA GLN A 101 -12.50 16.55 -5.21
C GLN A 101 -12.73 16.71 -6.71
#